data_AF-A0A7S4NC18-F1
#
_entry.id   AF-A0A7S4NC18-F1
#
_cell.length_a   1.000
_cell.length_b   1.000
_cell.length_c   1.000
_cell.angle_alpha   90.00
_cell.angle_beta   90.00
_cell.angle_gamma   90.00
#
_symmetry.space_group_name_H-M   'P 1'
#
loop_
_entity.id
_entity.type
_entity.pdbx_description
1 polymer ?
#
loop_
_entity_poly.entity_id
_entity_poly.type
_entity_poly.pdbx_seq_one_letter_code
_entity_poly.pdbx_strand_id
1 'polypeptide(L)'
;MLCRLRLRGCAQGMAKELGPKVPFVPMVGSEVYSSEVKKVEILMENFRRAIGLRIKENKEVYEGEVIELTPEETENPLGGYGKTVSHVIIGLKTTKGTKQLKLDPSIYESLQKEKVSKFILSFSLFIFHLRFGIQVVVGDVIYIEANSGAVKRVGRSDAYATEFDLEVSMVESNFNSQSET
;
A
#
# COMPACT_ATOMS: atom_id res chain seq x y z
N MET A 1 -22.99 25.13 -33.99
CA MET A 1 -22.54 24.55 -32.69
C MET A 1 -23.27 23.25 -32.32
N LEU A 2 -24.59 23.11 -32.52
CA LEU A 2 -25.36 21.92 -32.10
C LEU A 2 -24.85 20.58 -32.67
N CYS A 3 -24.48 20.49 -33.95
CA CYS A 3 -23.94 19.24 -34.52
C CYS A 3 -22.60 18.79 -33.89
N ARG A 4 -21.77 19.75 -33.43
CA ARG A 4 -20.45 19.45 -32.83
C ARG A 4 -20.58 18.88 -31.42
N LEU A 5 -21.57 19.33 -30.65
CA LEU A 5 -21.89 18.77 -29.33
C LEU A 5 -22.49 17.36 -29.45
N ARG A 6 -23.35 17.13 -30.46
CA ARG A 6 -24.08 15.88 -30.62
C ARG A 6 -23.16 14.69 -30.97
N LEU A 7 -22.17 14.91 -31.85
CA LEU A 7 -21.19 13.88 -32.21
C LEU A 7 -20.25 13.51 -31.05
N ARG A 8 -19.82 14.50 -30.25
CA ARG A 8 -18.98 14.23 -29.06
C ARG A 8 -19.74 13.41 -28.01
N GLY A 9 -21.04 13.69 -27.83
CA GLY A 9 -21.91 12.93 -26.93
C GLY A 9 -22.03 11.46 -27.30
N CYS A 10 -22.23 11.14 -28.59
CA CYS A 10 -22.27 9.76 -29.08
C CYS A 10 -20.94 9.03 -28.87
N ALA A 11 -19.81 9.68 -29.20
CA ALA A 11 -18.49 9.09 -29.00
C ALA A 11 -18.18 8.82 -27.51
N GLN A 12 -18.58 9.72 -26.62
CA GLN A 12 -18.43 9.54 -25.17
C GLN A 12 -19.34 8.42 -24.64
N GLY A 13 -20.53 8.23 -25.23
CA GLY A 13 -21.44 7.14 -24.91
C GLY A 13 -20.82 5.78 -25.26
N MET A 14 -20.29 5.63 -26.48
CA MET A 14 -19.59 4.42 -26.91
C MET A 14 -18.36 4.11 -26.04
N ALA A 15 -17.59 5.13 -25.67
CA ALA A 15 -16.45 4.97 -24.77
C ALA A 15 -16.86 4.48 -23.37
N LYS A 16 -18.02 4.92 -22.86
CA LYS A 16 -18.56 4.43 -21.58
C LYS A 16 -19.01 2.97 -21.66
N GLU A 17 -19.59 2.55 -22.78
CA GLU A 17 -20.01 1.15 -22.99
C GLU A 17 -18.82 0.19 -23.09
N LEU A 18 -17.70 0.62 -23.67
CA LEU A 18 -16.44 -0.14 -23.70
C LEU A 18 -15.81 -0.33 -22.30
N GLY A 19 -16.23 0.50 -21.33
CA GLY A 19 -15.82 0.42 -19.93
C GLY A 19 -14.45 1.06 -19.64
N PRO A 20 -14.11 1.25 -18.35
CA PRO A 20 -12.92 2.01 -17.92
C PRO A 20 -11.59 1.32 -18.27
N LYS A 21 -11.64 0.09 -18.78
CA LYS A 21 -10.45 -0.68 -19.10
C LYS A 21 -9.86 -0.30 -20.46
N VAL A 22 -10.62 0.34 -21.35
CA VAL A 22 -10.16 0.76 -22.69
C VAL A 22 -9.89 2.27 -22.66
N PRO A 23 -8.65 2.73 -22.92
CA PRO A 23 -8.36 4.16 -22.94
C PRO A 23 -9.03 4.82 -24.15
N PHE A 24 -9.78 5.89 -23.90
CA PHE A 24 -10.39 6.72 -24.93
C PHE A 24 -9.91 8.16 -24.77
N VAL A 25 -9.36 8.73 -25.84
CA VAL A 25 -8.81 10.09 -25.85
C VAL A 25 -9.59 10.94 -26.85
N PRO A 26 -10.53 11.79 -26.41
CA PRO A 26 -11.20 12.72 -27.29
C PRO A 26 -10.27 13.90 -27.60
N MET A 27 -9.88 14.06 -28.87
CA MET A 27 -9.07 15.20 -29.34
C MET A 27 -9.96 16.27 -29.98
N VAL A 28 -9.66 17.54 -29.75
CA VAL A 28 -10.26 18.66 -30.49
C VAL A 28 -9.31 19.10 -31.59
N GLY A 29 -9.79 19.24 -32.83
CA GLY A 29 -8.91 19.60 -33.97
C GLY A 29 -8.19 20.95 -33.84
N SER A 30 -8.63 21.85 -32.96
CA SER A 30 -7.91 23.09 -32.63
C SER A 30 -6.65 22.86 -31.79
N GLU A 31 -6.55 21.73 -31.09
CA GLU A 31 -5.39 21.36 -30.28
C GLU A 31 -4.20 20.90 -31.14
N VAL A 32 -4.44 20.54 -32.41
CA VAL A 32 -3.40 20.08 -33.35
C VAL A 32 -2.58 21.25 -33.92
N TYR A 33 -3.11 22.47 -33.84
CA TYR A 33 -2.46 23.66 -34.38
C TYR A 33 -1.81 24.43 -33.23
N SER A 34 -0.52 24.15 -32.99
CA SER A 34 0.33 24.90 -32.07
C SER A 34 1.52 25.51 -32.81
N SER A 35 2.03 26.63 -32.30
CA SER A 35 3.23 27.30 -32.80
C SER A 35 4.52 26.74 -32.20
N GLU A 36 4.44 26.05 -31.07
CA GLU A 36 5.59 25.60 -30.29
C GLU A 36 6.02 24.16 -30.63
N VAL A 37 5.05 23.30 -30.92
CA VAL A 37 5.25 21.87 -31.18
C VAL A 37 4.76 21.47 -32.56
N LYS A 38 5.43 20.50 -33.17
CA LYS A 38 5.07 20.04 -34.51
C LYS A 38 3.72 19.33 -34.47
N LYS A 39 2.89 19.55 -35.50
CA LYS A 39 1.58 18.88 -35.67
C LYS A 39 1.65 17.35 -35.53
N VAL A 40 2.73 16.75 -36.01
CA VAL A 40 2.96 15.29 -35.94
C VAL A 40 3.22 14.83 -34.51
N GLU A 41 3.91 15.60 -33.68
CA GLU A 41 4.23 15.24 -32.29
C GLU A 41 2.97 15.23 -31.43
N ILE A 42 2.13 16.26 -31.55
CA ILE A 42 0.83 16.34 -30.87
C ILE A 42 -0.04 15.12 -31.24
N LEU A 43 -0.03 14.73 -32.52
CA LEU A 43 -0.80 13.58 -32.98
C LEU A 43 -0.21 12.27 -32.44
N MET A 44 1.12 12.12 -32.44
CA MET A 44 1.81 10.94 -31.91
C MET A 44 1.64 10.77 -30.40
N GLU A 45 1.63 11.86 -29.64
CA GLU A 45 1.34 11.83 -28.20
C GLU A 45 -0.08 11.32 -27.93
N ASN A 46 -1.06 11.83 -28.68
CA ASN A 46 -2.43 11.36 -28.55
C ASN A 46 -2.61 9.89 -28.94
N PHE A 47 -1.88 9.40 -29.96
CA PHE A 47 -1.84 7.97 -30.27
C PHE A 47 -1.23 7.15 -29.14
N ARG A 48 -0.16 7.62 -28.49
CA ARG A 48 0.42 6.93 -27.31
C ARG A 48 -0.58 6.88 -26.15
N ARG A 49 -1.34 7.94 -25.92
CA ARG A 49 -2.39 7.98 -24.90
C ARG A 49 -3.60 7.09 -25.22
N ALA A 50 -3.88 6.87 -26.50
CA ALA A 50 -4.98 6.01 -26.95
C ALA A 50 -4.63 4.51 -26.94
N ILE A 51 -3.35 4.15 -26.80
CA ILE A 51 -2.91 2.75 -26.73
C ILE A 51 -2.81 2.32 -25.26
N GLY A 52 -3.60 1.32 -24.88
CA GLY A 52 -3.54 0.71 -23.55
C GLY A 52 -2.81 -0.62 -23.59
N LEU A 53 -1.75 -0.76 -22.80
CA LEU A 53 -1.15 -2.06 -22.50
C LEU A 53 -1.75 -2.60 -21.21
N ARG A 54 -2.17 -3.87 -21.22
CA ARG A 54 -2.64 -4.57 -20.01
C ARG A 54 -1.70 -5.73 -19.72
N ILE A 55 -0.87 -5.56 -18.70
CA ILE A 55 0.02 -6.61 -18.23
C ILE A 55 -0.64 -7.23 -17.00
N LYS A 56 -0.83 -8.56 -17.03
CA LYS A 56 -1.22 -9.34 -15.86
C LYS A 56 0.05 -9.92 -15.28
N GLU A 57 0.44 -9.41 -14.12
CA GLU A 57 1.56 -9.92 -13.35
C GLU A 57 1.00 -10.69 -12.15
N ASN A 58 1.46 -11.93 -11.96
CA ASN A 58 1.12 -12.70 -10.78
C ASN A 58 2.05 -12.29 -9.65
N LYS A 59 1.50 -11.78 -8.55
CA LYS A 59 2.25 -11.43 -7.34
C LYS A 59 1.90 -12.40 -6.23
N GLU A 60 2.94 -12.99 -5.64
CA GLU A 60 2.78 -13.84 -4.46
C GLU A 60 2.72 -12.95 -3.22
N VAL A 61 1.56 -12.98 -2.56
CA VAL A 61 1.26 -12.16 -1.39
C VAL A 61 0.88 -13.08 -0.24
N TYR A 62 1.49 -12.84 0.92
CA TYR A 62 1.22 -13.57 2.14
C TYR A 62 0.56 -12.63 3.14
N GLU A 63 -0.66 -12.95 3.52
CA GLU A 63 -1.42 -12.25 4.56
C GLU A 63 -1.66 -13.22 5.70
N GLY A 64 -1.36 -12.77 6.92
CA GLY A 64 -1.61 -13.55 8.12
C GLY A 64 -1.20 -12.84 9.39
N GLU A 65 -1.68 -13.40 10.48
CA GLU A 65 -1.29 -13.00 11.83
C GLU A 65 0.08 -13.59 12.16
N VAL A 66 0.98 -12.77 12.70
CA VAL A 66 2.30 -13.23 13.16
C VAL A 66 2.16 -14.01 14.45
N ILE A 67 2.56 -15.28 14.44
CA ILE A 67 2.62 -16.14 15.64
C ILE A 67 4.03 -16.14 16.21
N GLU A 68 5.03 -16.32 15.35
CA GLU A 68 6.43 -16.46 15.73
C GLU A 68 7.32 -15.78 14.69
N LEU A 69 8.32 -15.05 15.18
CA LEU A 69 9.34 -14.41 14.35
C LEU A 69 10.71 -14.79 14.90
N THR A 70 11.41 -15.68 14.20
CA THR A 70 12.73 -16.17 14.61
C THR A 70 13.74 -15.92 13.50
N PRO A 71 14.70 -14.99 13.70
CA PRO A 71 15.81 -14.81 12.77
C PRO A 71 16.84 -15.93 12.97
N GLU A 72 17.25 -16.59 11.89
CA GLU A 72 18.36 -17.53 11.90
C GLU A 72 19.65 -16.75 11.62
N GLU A 73 20.47 -16.58 12.65
CA GLU A 73 21.80 -15.98 12.55
C GLU A 73 22.79 -17.11 12.24
N THR A 74 23.44 -17.07 11.08
CA THR A 74 24.52 -18.02 10.76
C THR A 74 25.87 -17.32 10.94
N GLU A 75 26.82 -18.02 11.57
CA GLU A 75 28.20 -17.55 11.69
C GLU A 75 28.85 -17.54 10.30
N ASN A 76 29.36 -16.37 9.92
CA ASN A 76 29.96 -16.16 8.61
C ASN A 76 31.36 -16.82 8.58
N PRO A 77 31.69 -17.70 7.60
CA PRO A 77 32.98 -18.40 7.55
C PRO A 77 34.21 -17.51 7.30
N LEU A 78 34.04 -16.18 7.23
CA LEU A 78 35.10 -15.20 6.95
C LEU A 78 35.38 -14.24 8.14
N GLY A 79 35.40 -14.77 9.37
CA GLY A 79 36.21 -14.25 10.48
C GLY A 79 36.06 -12.76 10.88
N GLY A 80 34.91 -12.14 10.64
CA GLY A 80 34.63 -10.75 11.02
C GLY A 80 33.46 -10.66 11.99
N TYR A 81 33.62 -9.88 13.07
CA TYR A 81 32.58 -9.56 14.05
C TYR A 81 31.37 -8.90 13.37
N GLY A 82 30.43 -9.71 12.92
CA GLY A 82 29.19 -9.26 12.31
C GLY A 82 28.23 -10.43 12.23
N LYS A 83 27.18 -10.39 13.05
CA LYS A 83 26.05 -11.30 12.96
C LYS A 83 25.36 -11.07 11.61
N THR A 84 25.53 -11.98 10.67
CA THR A 84 24.81 -11.96 9.40
C THR A 84 23.57 -12.85 9.54
N VAL A 85 22.39 -12.25 9.45
CA VAL A 85 21.12 -12.99 9.40
C VAL A 85 21.02 -13.65 8.03
N SER A 86 20.91 -14.97 7.99
CA SER A 86 20.89 -15.74 6.73
C SER A 86 19.48 -15.96 6.22
N HIS A 87 18.52 -16.27 7.12
CA HIS A 87 17.10 -16.39 6.80
C HIS A 87 16.23 -15.99 7.99
N VAL A 88 15.00 -15.54 7.73
CA VAL A 88 14.00 -15.28 8.78
C VAL A 88 12.87 -16.29 8.63
N ILE A 89 12.55 -16.99 9.73
CA ILE A 89 11.40 -17.88 9.78
C ILE A 89 10.24 -17.10 10.40
N ILE A 90 9.17 -16.92 9.63
CA ILE A 90 7.94 -16.27 10.08
C ILE A 90 6.82 -17.29 10.10
N GLY A 91 6.22 -17.50 11.26
CA GLY A 91 4.99 -18.27 11.42
C GLY A 91 3.77 -17.37 11.22
N LEU A 92 3.03 -17.57 10.13
CA LEU A 92 1.77 -16.87 9.85
C LEU A 92 0.57 -17.77 10.13
N LYS A 93 -0.41 -17.25 10.88
CA LYS A 93 -1.73 -17.88 11.06
C LYS A 93 -2.74 -17.25 10.11
N THR A 94 -3.51 -18.11 9.46
CA THR A 94 -4.70 -17.73 8.72
C THR A 94 -5.90 -18.50 9.25
N THR A 95 -7.12 -18.08 8.90
CA THR A 95 -8.35 -18.80 9.23
C THR A 95 -8.37 -20.24 8.71
N LYS A 96 -7.54 -20.56 7.72
CA LYS A 96 -7.47 -21.88 7.08
C LYS A 96 -6.33 -22.74 7.61
N GLY A 97 -5.43 -22.19 8.43
CA GLY A 97 -4.30 -22.91 9.01
C GLY A 97 -3.06 -22.04 9.23
N THR A 98 -2.05 -22.63 9.86
CA THR A 98 -0.76 -22.01 10.16
C THR A 98 0.29 -22.44 9.14
N LYS A 99 1.10 -21.50 8.65
CA LYS A 99 2.22 -21.77 7.75
C LYS A 99 3.48 -21.10 8.27
N GLN A 100 4.59 -21.83 8.26
CA GLN A 100 5.91 -21.26 8.49
C GLN A 100 6.56 -20.96 7.14
N LEU A 101 6.98 -19.71 6.96
CA LEU A 101 7.64 -19.22 5.77
C LEU A 101 9.11 -18.91 6.09
N LYS A 102 10.00 -19.38 5.22
CA LYS A 102 11.41 -18.98 5.22
C LYS A 102 11.54 -17.83 4.25
N LEU A 103 11.91 -16.66 4.75
CA LEU A 103 12.06 -15.45 3.97
C LEU A 103 13.51 -14.97 3.97
N ASP A 104 13.85 -14.18 2.97
CA ASP A 104 15.16 -13.58 2.83
C ASP A 104 15.46 -12.54 3.93
N PRO A 105 16.74 -12.33 4.27
CA PRO A 105 17.16 -11.34 5.28
C PRO A 105 16.70 -9.91 5.00
N SER A 106 16.40 -9.55 3.74
CA SER A 106 15.89 -8.24 3.36
C SER A 106 14.58 -7.87 4.09
N ILE A 107 13.77 -8.86 4.44
CA ILE A 107 12.55 -8.68 5.23
C ILE A 107 12.87 -8.19 6.65
N TYR A 108 13.99 -8.64 7.22
CA TYR A 108 14.40 -8.23 8.55
C TYR A 108 14.65 -6.71 8.63
N GLU A 109 15.25 -6.14 7.59
CA GLU A 109 15.43 -4.69 7.47
C GLU A 109 14.10 -3.96 7.33
N SER A 110 13.15 -4.49 6.54
CA SER A 110 11.81 -3.92 6.40
C SER A 110 11.04 -3.91 7.72
N LEU A 111 11.13 -4.99 8.50
CA LEU A 111 10.55 -5.09 9.84
C LEU A 111 11.21 -4.12 10.82
N GLN A 112 12.53 -3.92 10.73
CA GLN A 112 13.21 -2.90 11.52
C GLN A 112 12.83 -1.48 11.08
N LYS A 113 12.65 -1.23 9.78
CA LYS A 113 12.16 0.05 9.29
C LYS A 113 10.76 0.34 9.79
N GLU A 114 9.85 -0.61 9.84
CA GLU A 114 8.53 -0.42 10.47
C GLU A 114 8.65 -0.10 11.97
N LYS A 115 9.65 -0.66 12.68
CA LYS A 115 9.96 -0.29 14.07
C LYS A 115 10.47 1.16 14.23
N VAL A 116 11.16 1.71 13.23
CA VAL A 116 11.87 3.02 13.32
C VAL A 116 11.14 4.16 12.61
N SER A 117 10.28 3.88 11.62
CA SER A 117 9.73 4.91 10.72
C SER A 117 8.65 5.82 11.34
N LYS A 118 8.17 5.53 12.56
CA LYS A 118 7.35 6.47 13.36
C LYS A 118 8.14 7.32 14.35
N PHE A 119 9.46 7.15 14.43
CA PHE A 119 10.32 7.87 15.37
C PHE A 119 10.78 9.24 14.83
N ILE A 120 10.49 9.57 13.57
CA ILE A 120 10.87 10.85 12.96
C ILE A 120 9.62 11.70 12.74
N LEU A 121 9.15 12.32 13.81
CA LEU A 121 8.64 13.68 13.75
C LEU A 121 9.19 14.43 14.97
N SER A 122 10.15 15.30 14.66
CA SER A 122 10.46 16.52 15.40
C SER A 122 10.97 16.36 16.84
N PHE A 123 12.24 16.70 16.96
CA PHE A 123 13.04 16.96 18.15
C PHE A 123 12.53 18.10 19.04
N SER A 124 11.22 18.34 19.15
CA SER A 124 10.69 19.35 20.06
C SER A 124 9.26 19.06 20.51
N LEU A 125 9.12 19.16 21.83
CA LEU A 125 7.92 19.14 22.67
C LEU A 125 7.48 17.79 23.25
N PHE A 126 7.75 17.71 24.54
CA PHE A 126 7.66 16.67 25.54
C PHE A 126 6.23 16.11 25.83
N ILE A 127 5.26 16.18 24.91
CA ILE A 127 3.90 15.62 25.07
C ILE A 127 3.43 14.88 23.79
N PHE A 128 4.25 13.95 23.28
CA PHE A 128 3.83 13.07 22.18
C PHE A 128 4.36 11.64 22.32
N HIS A 129 4.58 11.18 23.57
CA HIS A 129 5.11 9.84 23.82
C HIS A 129 4.05 8.73 23.84
N LEU A 130 2.77 9.01 23.60
CA LEU A 130 1.70 8.06 23.94
C LEU A 130 0.78 7.61 22.82
N ARG A 131 1.10 7.85 21.52
CA ARG A 131 0.18 7.30 20.50
C ARG A 131 0.68 6.73 19.19
N PHE A 132 1.95 6.67 18.83
CA PHE A 132 2.29 6.09 17.53
C PHE A 132 3.60 5.27 17.55
N GLY A 133 3.67 4.29 18.45
CA GLY A 133 4.68 3.23 18.44
C GLY A 133 4.06 1.90 18.02
N ILE A 134 3.76 1.74 16.73
CA ILE A 134 3.31 0.45 16.21
C ILE A 134 4.56 -0.38 15.92
N GLN A 135 5.07 -1.04 16.95
CA GLN A 135 6.01 -2.14 16.78
C GLN A 135 5.19 -3.33 16.26
N VAL A 136 5.70 -4.06 15.27
CA VAL A 136 5.08 -5.33 14.87
C VAL A 136 5.27 -6.30 16.03
N VAL A 137 4.17 -6.63 16.70
CA VAL A 137 4.13 -7.58 17.82
C VAL A 137 3.50 -8.89 17.33
N VAL A 138 3.83 -9.99 18.00
CA VAL A 138 3.09 -11.25 17.84
C VAL A 138 1.59 -10.96 18.05
N GLY A 139 0.75 -11.39 17.12
CA GLY A 139 -0.68 -11.05 17.05
C GLY A 139 -1.04 -9.92 16.08
N ASP A 140 -0.06 -9.31 15.40
CA ASP A 140 -0.34 -8.35 14.34
C ASP A 140 -0.60 -9.04 12.99
N VAL A 141 -1.54 -8.47 12.22
CA VAL A 141 -1.83 -8.91 10.85
C VAL A 141 -0.93 -8.14 9.90
N ILE A 142 -0.07 -8.88 9.19
CA ILE A 142 0.89 -8.32 8.25
C ILE A 142 0.64 -8.81 6.84
N TYR A 143 0.97 -7.94 5.89
CA TYR A 143 0.98 -8.22 4.46
C TYR A 143 2.42 -8.22 3.98
N ILE A 144 2.86 -9.35 3.44
CA ILE A 144 4.21 -9.55 2.94
C ILE A 144 4.15 -9.81 1.44
N GLU A 145 4.90 -9.02 0.67
CA GLU A 145 5.19 -9.30 -0.72
C GLU A 145 6.50 -10.07 -0.83
N ALA A 146 6.44 -11.31 -1.32
CA ALA A 146 7.61 -12.17 -1.42
C ALA A 146 8.71 -11.59 -2.34
N ASN A 147 8.28 -10.94 -3.43
CA ASN A 147 9.20 -10.48 -4.48
C ASN A 147 9.88 -9.14 -4.16
N SER A 148 9.17 -8.23 -3.50
CA SER A 148 9.68 -6.88 -3.18
C SER A 148 10.30 -6.81 -1.79
N GLY A 149 9.99 -7.80 -0.95
CA GLY A 149 10.35 -7.81 0.46
C GLY A 149 9.71 -6.70 1.29
N ALA A 150 8.66 -6.08 0.77
CA ALA A 150 7.88 -5.08 1.48
C ALA A 150 6.95 -5.77 2.49
N VAL A 151 7.06 -5.35 3.74
CA VAL A 151 6.12 -5.71 4.80
C VAL A 151 5.26 -4.48 5.10
N LYS A 152 3.96 -4.69 5.23
CA LYS A 152 3.01 -3.69 5.68
C LYS A 152 2.18 -4.26 6.81
N ARG A 153 2.18 -3.59 7.96
CA ARG A 153 1.22 -3.90 9.01
C ARG A 153 -0.19 -3.40 8.64
N VAL A 154 -1.15 -4.32 8.57
CA VAL A 154 -2.55 -4.03 8.21
C VAL A 154 -3.40 -3.75 9.46
N GLY A 155 -3.15 -4.47 10.56
CA GLY A 155 -3.96 -4.33 11.77
C GLY A 155 -3.50 -5.24 12.90
N ARG A 156 -4.36 -5.40 13.91
CA ARG A 156 -4.18 -6.29 15.06
C ARG A 156 -5.23 -7.39 14.98
N SER A 157 -4.92 -8.61 15.39
CA SER A 157 -5.88 -9.70 15.34
C SER A 157 -6.91 -9.59 16.49
N ASP A 158 -8.14 -10.03 16.23
CA ASP A 158 -9.26 -9.95 17.19
C ASP A 158 -9.04 -10.84 18.42
N ALA A 159 -8.21 -11.89 18.31
CA ALA A 159 -7.87 -12.78 19.42
C ALA A 159 -7.01 -12.11 20.50
N TYR A 160 -6.24 -11.08 20.12
CA TYR A 160 -5.39 -10.29 21.02
C TYR A 160 -5.96 -8.89 21.28
N ALA A 161 -7.19 -8.61 20.84
CA ALA A 161 -7.86 -7.33 21.07
C ALA A 161 -8.20 -7.13 22.56
N THR A 162 -8.38 -8.20 23.34
CA THR A 162 -8.85 -8.16 24.74
C THR A 162 -7.74 -8.14 25.79
N GLU A 163 -6.47 -8.31 25.43
CA GLU A 163 -5.35 -8.34 26.41
C GLU A 163 -4.86 -6.94 26.82
N PHE A 164 -5.40 -5.87 26.24
CA PHE A 164 -5.04 -4.48 26.56
C PHE A 164 -6.24 -3.64 27.07
N ASP A 165 -7.23 -4.26 27.71
CA ASP A 165 -8.38 -3.52 28.25
C ASP A 165 -8.19 -3.07 29.72
N LEU A 166 -7.00 -2.57 30.02
CA LEU A 166 -6.76 -1.68 31.16
C LEU A 166 -5.93 -0.50 30.66
N GLU A 167 -6.55 0.38 29.88
CA GLU A 167 -6.54 1.82 30.18
C GLU A 167 -7.41 2.64 29.21
N VAL A 168 -8.32 3.39 29.85
CA VAL A 168 -9.09 4.53 29.37
C VAL A 168 -10.48 4.22 28.78
N SER A 169 -11.42 4.11 29.72
CA SER A 169 -12.83 4.39 29.52
C SER A 169 -13.04 5.79 28.93
N MET A 170 -13.89 5.85 27.90
CA MET A 170 -14.42 7.08 27.36
C MET A 170 -15.20 7.82 28.46
N VAL A 171 -14.74 9.01 28.84
CA VAL A 171 -15.62 9.98 29.49
C VAL A 171 -16.48 10.59 28.39
N GLU A 172 -17.75 10.21 28.36
CA GLU A 172 -18.79 10.93 27.64
C GLU A 172 -18.87 12.37 28.15
N SER A 173 -18.77 13.33 27.25
CA SER A 173 -19.46 14.61 27.40
C SER A 173 -20.44 14.77 26.25
N ASN A 174 -21.67 14.33 26.50
CA ASN A 174 -22.85 14.80 25.80
C ASN A 174 -22.84 16.34 25.73
N PHE A 175 -23.20 16.93 24.59
CA PHE A 175 -24.18 18.02 24.57
C PHE A 175 -24.78 18.24 23.17
N ASN A 176 -26.02 17.77 23.07
CA ASN A 176 -27.20 18.34 22.42
C ASN A 176 -27.23 18.60 20.90
N SER A 177 -28.15 17.84 20.29
CA SER A 177 -28.89 18.19 19.08
C SER A 177 -29.64 19.51 19.25
N GLN A 178 -29.69 20.31 18.18
CA GLN A 178 -30.94 20.90 17.70
C GLN A 178 -30.96 20.87 16.18
N SER A 179 -32.02 20.26 15.67
CA SER A 179 -32.57 20.40 14.32
C SER A 179 -32.97 21.84 14.06
N GLU A 180 -32.85 22.30 12.82
CA GLU A 180 -33.89 23.12 12.18
C GLU A 180 -33.76 23.03 10.66
N THR A 181 -34.96 22.96 10.06
CA THR A 181 -35.40 22.91 8.64
C THR A 181 -34.43 23.21 7.52
#